data_AF-A0A1V4VJV8-F1
#
_entry.id   AF-A0A1V4VJV8-F1
#
_cell.length_a   1.000
_cell.length_b   1.000
_cell.length_c   1.000
_cell.angle_alpha   90.00
_cell.angle_beta   90.00
_cell.angle_gamma   90.00
#
_symmetry.space_group_name_H-M   'P 1'
#
loop_
_entity.id
_entity.type
_entity.pdbx_description
1 polymer ?
#
loop_
_entity_poly.entity_id
_entity_poly.type
_entity_poly.pdbx_seq_one_letter_code
_entity_poly.pdbx_strand_id
1 'polypeptide(L)' 'MNEQEREMYDFAYDLTRSAGCKLKQERLHSVIEVKEKTSQMDLVTEHDLLIERILIAAIVAKYPGHGILAE' A
#
# COMPACT_ATOMS: atom_id res chain seq x y z
N MET A 1 23.45 7.34 4.67
CA MET A 1 22.38 7.46 3.66
C MET A 1 22.87 8.42 2.58
N ASN A 2 23.05 7.92 1.37
CA ASN A 2 23.40 8.75 0.21
C ASN A 2 22.18 9.56 -0.27
N GLU A 3 22.37 10.42 -1.26
CA GLU A 3 21.31 11.31 -1.76
C GLU A 3 20.13 10.54 -2.38
N GLN A 4 20.41 9.44 -3.09
CA GLN A 4 19.39 8.58 -3.69
C GLN A 4 18.57 7.85 -2.62
N GLU A 5 19.23 7.30 -1.59
CA GLU A 5 18.57 6.64 -0.47
C GLU A 5 17.68 7.61 0.32
N ARG A 6 18.11 8.87 0.46
CA ARG A 6 17.29 9.91 1.10
C ARG A 6 16.05 10.24 0.30
N GLU A 7 16.20 10.40 -1.01
CA GLU A 7 15.10 10.66 -1.93
C GLU A 7 14.06 9.52 -1.91
N MET A 8 14.52 8.27 -1.94
CA MET A 8 13.65 7.09 -1.82
C MET A 8 12.94 7.05 -0.47
N TYR A 9 13.64 7.38 0.62
CA TYR A 9 13.05 7.44 1.95
C TYR A 9 11.96 8.51 2.05
N ASP A 10 12.24 9.74 1.60
CA ASP A 10 11.30 10.85 1.65
C ASP A 10 10.04 10.54 0.82
N PHE A 11 10.22 9.94 -0.36
CA PHE A 11 9.12 9.45 -1.18
C PHE A 11 8.29 8.37 -0.47
N ALA A 12 8.94 7.37 0.11
CA ALA A 12 8.26 6.29 0.82
C ALA A 12 7.49 6.81 2.04
N TYR A 13 8.05 7.79 2.75
CA TYR A 13 7.41 8.45 3.89
C TYR A 13 6.11 9.14 3.46
N ASP A 14 6.16 9.98 2.43
CA ASP A 14 4.99 10.73 1.93
C ASP A 14 3.92 9.81 1.34
N LEU A 15 4.36 8.78 0.59
CA LEU A 15 3.49 7.78 -0.01
C LEU A 15 2.74 6.98 1.07
N THR A 16 3.46 6.52 2.10
CA THR A 16 2.88 5.76 3.21
C THR A 16 1.89 6.61 4.01
N ARG A 17 2.22 7.88 4.26
CA ARG A 17 1.31 8.80 4.95
C ARG A 17 0.02 9.01 4.15
N SER A 18 0.14 9.19 2.84
CA SER A 18 -0.99 9.38 1.94
C SER A 18 -1.88 8.13 1.86
N ALA A 19 -1.26 6.95 1.72
CA ALA A 19 -1.96 5.66 1.75
C ALA A 19 -2.71 5.46 3.08
N GLY A 20 -2.09 5.77 4.22
CA GLY A 20 -2.75 5.69 5.53
C GLY A 20 -3.94 6.65 5.68
N CYS A 21 -3.85 7.87 5.13
CA CYS A 21 -4.99 8.78 5.08
C CYS A 21 -6.14 8.23 4.23
N LYS A 22 -5.83 7.67 3.05
CA LYS A 22 -6.82 7.03 2.18
C LYS A 22 -7.48 5.84 2.88
N LEU A 23 -6.69 4.99 3.54
CA LEU A 23 -7.20 3.85 4.32
C LEU A 23 -8.20 4.30 5.39
N LYS A 24 -7.87 5.35 6.15
CA LYS A 24 -8.78 5.91 7.16
C LYS A 24 -10.08 6.42 6.54
N GLN A 25 -10.01 7.09 5.40
CA GLN A 25 -11.19 7.59 4.69
C GLN A 25 -12.07 6.44 4.17
N GLU A 26 -11.49 5.42 3.54
CA GLU A 26 -12.24 4.29 3.01
C GLU A 26 -12.93 3.50 4.12
N ARG A 27 -12.22 3.26 5.24
CA ARG A 27 -12.79 2.57 6.41
C ARG A 27 -14.01 3.27 7.01
N LEU A 28 -14.10 4.60 6.90
CA LEU A 28 -15.26 5.35 7.38
C LEU A 28 -16.50 5.21 6.49
N HIS A 29 -16.32 4.82 5.23
CA HIS A 29 -17.39 4.77 4.23
C HIS A 29 -17.74 3.35 3.77
N SER A 30 -17.00 2.33 4.20
CA SER A 30 -17.19 0.93 3.78
C SER A 30 -17.77 0.05 4.89
N VAL A 31 -18.68 -0.86 4.52
CA VAL A 31 -18.93 -2.08 5.30
C VAL A 31 -17.69 -2.98 5.11
N ILE A 32 -17.07 -3.42 6.20
CA ILE A 32 -15.89 -4.29 6.13
C ILE A 32 -16.35 -5.68 5.67
N GLU A 33 -16.28 -5.93 4.36
CA GLU A 33 -16.39 -7.27 3.80
C GLU A 33 -15.06 -7.99 3.99
N VAL A 34 -15.04 -8.92 4.95
CA VAL A 34 -13.91 -9.81 5.19
C VAL A 34 -13.98 -10.96 4.19
N LYS A 35 -12.94 -11.15 3.39
CA LYS A 35 -12.80 -12.31 2.51
C LYS A 35 -11.74 -13.25 3.09
N GLU A 36 -12.05 -14.54 3.10
CA GLU A 36 -11.10 -15.59 3.49
C GLU A 36 -10.28 -15.99 2.25
N LYS A 37 -8.95 -15.91 2.31
CA LYS A 37 -8.05 -16.31 1.21
C LYS A 37 -7.94 -17.84 1.13
N THR A 38 -7.35 -18.49 2.14
CA THR A 38 -6.93 -19.91 2.06
C THR A 38 -7.33 -20.78 3.27
N SER A 39 -7.74 -20.14 4.37
CA SER A 39 -8.14 -20.76 5.65
C SER A 39 -9.08 -19.78 6.36
N GLN A 40 -9.94 -20.27 7.28
CA GLN A 40 -10.88 -19.48 8.08
C GLN A 40 -10.23 -18.35 8.93
N MET A 41 -8.89 -18.30 8.96
CA MET A 41 -8.07 -17.31 9.67
C MET A 41 -7.24 -16.41 8.74
N ASP A 42 -7.24 -16.66 7.43
CA ASP A 42 -6.49 -15.89 6.43
C ASP A 42 -7.40 -14.79 5.88
N LEU A 43 -7.59 -13.76 6.70
CA LEU A 43 -8.52 -12.67 6.43
C LEU A 43 -7.81 -11.57 5.64
N VAL A 44 -8.34 -11.27 4.46
CA VAL A 44 -7.95 -10.08 3.69
C VAL A 44 -9.16 -9.19 3.51
N THR A 45 -8.94 -7.89 3.57
CA THR A 45 -9.98 -6.90 3.28
C THR A 45 -9.72 -6.25 1.92
N GLU A 46 -10.78 -5.69 1.33
CA GLU A 46 -10.63 -4.84 0.14
C GLU A 46 -9.70 -3.65 0.36
N HIS A 47 -9.49 -3.26 1.63
CA HIS A 47 -8.57 -2.20 1.99
C HIS A 47 -7.10 -2.61 1.84
N ASP A 48 -6.73 -3.83 2.20
CA ASP A 48 -5.36 -4.33 2.03
C ASP A 48 -4.99 -4.33 0.54
N LEU A 49 -5.89 -4.88 -0.30
CA LEU A 49 -5.73 -4.90 -1.75
C LEU A 49 -5.72 -3.49 -2.37
N LEU A 50 -6.52 -2.55 -1.84
CA LEU A 50 -6.54 -1.17 -2.30
C LEU A 50 -5.20 -0.48 -2.02
N ILE A 51 -4.70 -0.61 -0.80
CA ILE A 51 -3.46 0.04 -0.39
C ILE A 51 -2.28 -0.53 -1.14
N GLU A 52 -2.21 -1.85 -1.30
CA GLU A 52 -1.17 -2.48 -2.12
C GLU A 52 -1.16 -1.92 -3.54
N ARG A 53 -2.31 -1.86 -4.22
CA ARG A 53 -2.41 -1.28 -5.57
C ARG A 53 -1.91 0.17 -5.63
N ILE A 54 -2.25 0.99 -4.63
CA ILE A 54 -1.80 2.39 -4.55
C ILE A 54 -0.28 2.47 -4.42
N LEU A 55 0.29 1.67 -3.52
CA LEU A 55 1.73 1.66 -3.26
C LEU A 55 2.51 1.17 -4.50
N ILE A 56 2.09 0.06 -5.09
CA ILE A 56 2.72 -0.52 -6.28
C ILE A 56 2.68 0.47 -7.44
N ALA A 57 1.51 1.05 -7.74
CA ALA A 57 1.36 1.97 -8.86
C ALA A 57 2.28 3.20 -8.70
N ALA A 58 2.37 3.76 -7.48
CA ALA A 58 3.22 4.92 -7.21
C ALA A 58 4.72 4.58 -7.32
N ILE A 59 5.14 3.41 -6.81
CA ILE A 59 6.55 2.97 -6.87
C ILE A 59 6.95 2.69 -8.31
N VAL A 60 6.14 1.97 -9.09
CA VAL A 60 6.44 1.69 -10.51
C VAL A 60 6.49 2.98 -11.34
N ALA A 61 5.59 3.94 -11.08
CA ALA A 61 5.60 5.21 -11.79
C ALA A 61 6.87 6.02 -11.55
N LYS A 62 7.45 5.95 -10.35
CA LYS A 62 8.64 6.70 -9.97
C LYS A 62 9.95 5.94 -10.24
N TYR A 63 9.95 4.63 -10.04
CA TYR A 63 11.10 3.74 -10.15
C TYR A 63 10.78 2.53 -11.04
N PRO A 64 10.61 2.72 -12.36
CA PRO A 64 10.13 1.68 -13.28
C PRO A 64 11.04 0.46 -13.41
N GLY A 65 12.31 0.56 -12.98
CA GLY A 65 13.27 -0.54 -12.99
C GLY A 65 13.34 -1.35 -11.69
N HIS A 66 12.58 -0.97 -10.65
CA HIS A 66 12.63 -1.66 -9.37
C HIS A 66 11.73 -2.90 -9.36
N GLY A 67 12.23 -3.99 -8.75
CA GLY A 67 11.41 -5.14 -8.43
C GLY A 67 10.50 -4.84 -7.23
N ILE A 68 9.31 -5.43 -7.22
CA ILE A 68 8.34 -5.29 -6.12
C ILE A 68 7.95 -6.69 -5.64
N LEU A 69 7.98 -6.87 -4.33
CA LEU A 69 7.44 -8.04 -3.65
C LEU A 69 6.37 -7.54 -2.66
N ALA A 70 5.15 -8.05 -2.80
CA ALA A 70 3.99 -7.73 -1.96
C ALA A 70 3.39 -9.02 -1.38
N GLU A 71 2.42 -8.88 -0.46
CA GLU A 71 1.80 -9.97 0.31
C GLU A 71 0.79 -10.81 -0.48
#